data_AF-A0A2J7RR87-F1
#
_entry.id   AF-A0A2J7RR87-F1
#
_cell.length_a   1.000
_cell.length_b   1.000
_cell.length_c   1.000
_cell.angle_alpha   90.00
_cell.angle_beta   90.00
_cell.angle_gamma   90.00
#
_symmetry.space_group_name_H-M   'P 1'
#
loop_
_entity.id
_entity.type
_entity.pdbx_description
1 polymer ?
#
loop_
_entity_poly.entity_id
_entity_poly.type
_entity_poly.pdbx_seq_one_letter_code
_entity_poly.pdbx_strand_id
1 'polypeptide(L)'
;MASPRGKSSQEPTRTLPERVGQLYYAHGLFCSSHPVPVISFAVAIVLLCCYPLLNLPLPGNVPQQLSGDFAVLRENRSEIGDAQLPRWFMGLPLCYVLQVVMRTAVSPWTEDLVLTDAFRAPLAEVFKLLEVIRNYQLENSSMSLSHMCLHIESAKVKSDKKMALPEYNCLALSPANLWQQDQEKFQEDSNLLGTIFTYEVRYCQ
;
A
#
# COMPACT_ATOMS: atom_id res chain seq x y z
N MET A 1 45.78 31.48 83.94
CA MET A 1 44.69 31.76 82.99
C MET A 1 45.26 31.62 81.58
N ALA A 2 45.06 30.46 80.97
CA ALA A 2 45.45 30.19 79.58
C ALA A 2 44.16 30.11 78.77
N SER A 3 44.01 30.98 77.76
CA SER A 3 42.87 30.97 76.84
C SER A 3 43.27 30.21 75.57
N PRO A 4 42.44 29.28 75.06
CA PRO A 4 42.88 28.31 74.07
C PRO A 4 42.78 28.83 72.63
N ARG A 5 43.76 28.40 71.85
CA ARG A 5 43.85 28.49 70.39
C ARG A 5 42.75 27.65 69.76
N GLY A 6 41.64 28.28 69.36
CA GLY A 6 40.60 27.66 68.55
C GLY A 6 41.13 27.41 67.14
N LYS A 7 41.44 26.15 66.81
CA LYS A 7 41.60 25.69 65.43
C LYS A 7 40.26 25.87 64.72
N SER A 8 40.19 26.80 63.77
CA SER A 8 39.13 26.81 62.77
C SER A 8 39.32 25.58 61.88
N SER A 9 38.52 24.54 62.11
CA SER A 9 38.32 23.49 61.11
C SER A 9 37.61 24.13 59.91
N GLN A 10 38.39 24.61 58.95
CA GLN A 10 37.90 24.93 57.61
C GLN A 10 37.56 23.61 56.93
N GLU A 11 36.27 23.27 56.91
CA GLU A 11 35.73 22.27 56.02
C GLU A 11 35.66 22.91 54.62
N PRO A 12 36.42 22.45 53.61
CA PRO A 12 36.39 23.06 52.29
C PRO A 12 35.03 22.81 51.65
N THR A 13 34.31 23.89 51.30
CA THR A 13 33.05 23.85 50.57
C THR A 13 33.29 23.26 49.18
N ARG A 14 33.24 21.93 49.07
CA ARG A 14 33.47 21.19 47.82
C ARG A 14 32.57 21.72 46.73
N THR A 15 33.17 22.17 45.64
CA THR A 15 32.45 22.71 44.48
C THR A 15 31.62 21.60 43.82
N LEU A 16 30.47 21.94 43.22
CA LEU A 16 29.62 20.98 42.49
C LEU A 16 30.40 20.08 41.51
N PRO A 17 31.34 20.58 40.67
CA PRO A 17 32.11 19.71 39.79
C PRO A 17 32.99 18.69 40.53
N GLU A 18 33.55 19.05 41.69
CA GLU A 18 34.35 18.12 42.50
C GLU A 18 33.50 16.98 43.08
N ARG A 19 32.25 17.27 43.47
CA ARG A 19 31.31 16.24 43.96
C ARG A 19 30.88 15.28 42.86
N VAL A 20 30.59 15.81 41.68
CA VAL A 20 30.24 15.00 40.50
C VAL A 20 31.42 14.13 40.09
N GLY A 21 32.63 14.69 40.05
CA GLY A 21 33.86 13.95 39.76
C GLY A 21 34.14 12.83 40.77
N GLN A 22 33.97 13.09 42.06
CA GLN A 22 34.12 12.06 43.11
C GLN A 22 33.09 10.95 42.96
N LEU A 23 31.85 11.27 42.61
CA LEU A 23 30.79 10.28 42.39
C LEU A 23 31.08 9.39 41.18
N TYR A 24 31.47 9.96 40.04
CA TYR A 24 31.84 9.17 38.86
C TYR A 24 33.10 8.33 39.09
N TYR A 25 34.08 8.86 39.82
CA TYR A 25 35.28 8.11 40.18
C TYR A 25 34.94 6.93 41.10
N ALA A 26 34.11 7.13 42.12
CA ALA A 26 33.65 6.06 43.01
C ALA A 26 32.82 5.01 42.25
N HIS A 27 31.94 5.43 41.35
CA HIS A 27 31.16 4.54 40.49
C HIS A 27 32.05 3.74 39.54
N GLY A 28 33.05 4.38 38.91
CA GLY A 28 34.02 3.72 38.04
C GLY A 28 34.88 2.69 38.79
N LEU A 29 35.32 3.04 40.01
CA LEU A 29 36.05 2.12 40.87
C LEU A 29 35.22 0.90 41.27
N PHE A 30 33.93 1.10 41.57
CA PHE A 30 32.98 0.02 41.83
C PHE A 30 32.80 -0.91 40.62
N CYS A 31 32.62 -0.35 39.43
CA CYS A 31 32.53 -1.13 38.19
C CYS A 31 33.80 -1.95 37.91
N SER A 32 34.98 -1.40 38.23
CA SER A 32 36.26 -2.11 38.03
C SER A 32 36.54 -3.16 39.12
N SER A 33 36.07 -2.94 40.34
CA SER A 33 36.29 -3.87 41.47
C SER A 33 35.40 -5.11 41.34
N HIS A 34 34.21 -4.95 40.77
CA HIS A 34 33.20 -6.01 40.62
C HIS A 34 32.64 -6.08 39.18
N PRO A 35 33.46 -6.47 38.18
CA PRO A 35 33.07 -6.43 36.78
C PRO A 35 31.97 -7.44 36.43
N VAL A 36 32.01 -8.65 36.99
CA VAL A 36 31.06 -9.74 36.71
C VAL A 36 29.60 -9.38 37.07
N PRO A 37 29.28 -8.93 38.30
CA PRO A 37 27.89 -8.59 38.65
C PRO A 37 27.37 -7.37 37.89
N VAL A 38 28.23 -6.39 37.61
CA VAL A 38 27.85 -5.17 36.87
C VAL A 38 27.51 -5.49 35.42
N ILE A 39 28.32 -6.32 34.75
CA ILE A 39 28.02 -6.78 33.38
C ILE A 39 26.75 -7.64 33.36
N SER A 40 26.58 -8.56 34.32
CA SER A 40 25.38 -9.40 34.42
C SER A 40 24.10 -8.57 34.56
N PHE A 41 24.13 -7.55 35.42
CA PHE A 41 23.01 -6.62 35.59
C PHE A 41 22.71 -5.82 34.33
N ALA A 42 23.74 -5.31 33.64
CA ALA A 42 23.57 -4.59 32.37
C ALA A 42 22.95 -5.50 31.29
N VAL A 43 23.42 -6.74 31.16
CA VAL A 43 22.87 -7.72 30.20
C VAL A 43 21.40 -8.03 30.53
N ALA A 44 21.04 -8.19 31.81
CA ALA A 44 19.66 -8.44 32.21
C ALA A 44 18.73 -7.27 31.83
N ILE A 45 19.16 -6.02 32.01
CA ILE A 45 18.40 -4.83 31.59
C ILE A 45 18.23 -4.83 30.07
N VAL A 46 19.29 -5.06 29.31
CA VAL A 46 19.23 -5.11 27.84
C VAL A 46 18.24 -6.19 27.40
N LEU A 47 18.31 -7.40 27.96
CA LEU A 47 17.38 -8.48 27.62
C LEU A 47 15.93 -8.14 27.98
N LEU A 48 15.69 -7.49 29.12
CA LEU A 48 14.34 -7.07 29.52
C LEU A 48 13.79 -5.99 28.59
N CYS A 49 14.62 -5.03 28.18
CA CYS A 49 14.26 -4.01 27.19
C CYS A 49 14.08 -4.59 25.78
N CYS A 50 14.80 -5.66 25.44
CA CYS A 50 14.71 -6.33 24.15
C CYS A 50 13.62 -7.41 24.07
N TYR A 51 13.14 -7.92 25.21
CA TYR A 51 12.03 -8.86 25.27
C TYR A 51 10.77 -8.42 24.50
N PRO A 52 10.28 -7.17 24.62
CA PRO A 52 9.13 -6.71 23.84
C PRO A 52 9.39 -6.68 22.33
N LEU A 53 10.65 -6.64 21.87
CA LEU A 53 10.96 -6.68 20.44
C LEU A 53 10.73 -8.05 19.80
N LEU A 54 10.71 -9.13 20.59
CA LEU A 54 10.44 -10.48 20.08
C LEU A 54 8.96 -10.69 19.73
N ASN A 55 8.06 -9.93 20.37
CA ASN A 55 6.62 -9.99 20.13
C ASN A 55 6.11 -8.79 19.33
N LEU A 56 7.00 -7.94 18.79
CA LEU A 56 6.58 -6.87 17.91
C LEU A 56 6.02 -7.52 16.63
N PRO A 57 4.74 -7.30 16.29
CA PRO A 57 4.25 -7.56 14.95
C PRO A 57 4.94 -6.54 14.05
N LEU A 58 6.16 -6.86 13.62
CA LEU A 58 6.83 -6.09 12.58
C LEU A 58 5.84 -6.06 11.41
N PRO A 59 5.50 -4.87 10.86
CA PRO A 59 4.69 -4.78 9.66
C PRO A 59 5.51 -5.38 8.51
N GLY A 60 5.52 -6.70 8.44
CA GLY A 60 6.20 -7.46 7.42
C GLY A 60 5.32 -7.44 6.19
N ASN A 61 5.78 -6.76 5.13
CA ASN A 61 5.24 -6.70 3.78
C ASN A 61 3.71 -6.50 3.62
N VAL A 62 2.98 -6.28 4.71
CA VAL A 62 1.57 -5.94 4.67
C VAL A 62 1.48 -4.52 4.12
N PRO A 63 0.63 -4.28 3.10
CA PRO A 63 0.45 -2.95 2.56
C PRO A 63 0.11 -2.00 3.72
N GLN A 64 0.90 -0.93 3.85
CA GLN A 64 0.63 0.10 4.83
C GLN A 64 -0.78 0.61 4.57
N GLN A 65 -1.67 0.37 5.53
CA GLN A 65 -2.92 1.10 5.57
C GLN A 65 -2.51 2.54 5.87
N LEU A 66 -2.40 3.37 4.83
CA LEU A 66 -2.41 4.82 4.99
C LEU A 66 -3.83 5.21 5.41
N SER A 67 -4.21 4.78 6.61
CA SER A 67 -5.23 5.43 7.38
C SER A 67 -4.63 6.79 7.72
N GLY A 68 -4.90 7.80 6.89
CA GLY A 68 -4.96 9.15 7.41
C GLY A 68 -5.93 9.19 8.59
N ASP A 69 -6.05 10.33 9.26
CA ASP A 69 -7.02 10.60 10.34
C ASP A 69 -8.50 10.54 9.86
N PHE A 70 -8.84 9.58 9.00
CA PHE A 70 -10.19 9.23 8.57
C PHE A 70 -11.00 8.57 9.68
N ALA A 71 -10.34 8.08 10.74
CA ALA A 71 -11.01 7.73 12.00
C ALA A 71 -11.65 8.96 12.67
N VAL A 72 -11.04 10.15 12.52
CA VAL A 72 -11.59 11.43 13.00
C VAL A 72 -12.80 11.86 12.17
N LEU A 73 -12.80 11.64 10.85
CA LEU A 73 -14.01 11.85 10.02
C LEU A 73 -15.14 10.88 10.35
N ARG A 74 -14.82 9.68 10.86
CA ARG A 74 -15.79 8.69 11.34
C ARG A 74 -16.40 9.06 12.70
N GLU A 75 -15.67 9.82 13.52
CA GLU A 75 -16.12 10.33 14.83
C GLU A 75 -16.93 11.62 14.68
N ASN A 76 -16.55 12.53 13.76
CA ASN A 76 -17.34 13.72 13.38
C ASN A 76 -18.55 13.41 12.47
N ARG A 77 -19.12 12.21 12.62
CA ARG A 77 -20.33 11.72 11.95
C ARG A 77 -21.54 12.63 12.15
N SER A 78 -21.56 13.39 13.24
CA SER A 78 -22.70 14.21 13.63
C SER A 78 -22.74 15.60 12.98
N GLU A 79 -21.66 16.06 12.33
CA GLU A 79 -21.62 17.43 11.74
C GLU A 79 -21.45 17.46 10.22
N ILE A 80 -20.84 16.44 9.60
CA ILE A 80 -20.73 16.34 8.13
C ILE A 80 -21.84 15.40 7.67
N GLY A 81 -22.98 15.97 7.29
CA GLY A 81 -24.13 15.20 6.83
C GLY A 81 -23.78 14.16 5.77
N ASP A 82 -24.53 13.05 5.77
CA ASP A 82 -24.45 11.87 4.88
C ASP A 82 -24.38 12.15 3.35
N ALA A 83 -24.42 13.42 2.93
CA ALA A 83 -24.44 13.84 1.55
C ALA A 83 -23.05 14.03 0.90
N GLN A 84 -21.97 14.13 1.67
CA GLN A 84 -20.70 14.68 1.15
C GLN A 84 -19.58 13.66 0.92
N LEU A 85 -19.74 12.41 1.36
CA LEU A 85 -18.77 11.35 1.10
C LEU A 85 -19.37 10.25 0.22
N PRO A 86 -18.68 9.80 -0.83
CA PRO A 86 -19.18 8.74 -1.70
C PRO A 86 -19.44 7.46 -0.90
N ARG A 87 -20.50 6.70 -1.23
CA ARG A 87 -20.87 5.48 -0.50
C ARG A 87 -19.76 4.42 -0.45
N TRP A 88 -18.88 4.36 -1.46
CA TRP A 88 -17.72 3.47 -1.48
C TRP A 88 -16.61 3.85 -0.49
N PHE A 89 -16.72 5.05 0.10
CA PHE A 89 -15.87 5.55 1.16
C PHE A 89 -16.37 5.16 2.56
N MET A 90 -17.59 4.63 2.66
CA MET A 90 -18.22 4.24 3.92
C MET A 90 -18.24 2.71 4.07
N GLY A 91 -17.29 2.14 4.82
CA GLY A 91 -17.35 0.73 5.26
C GLY A 91 -16.09 -0.10 4.98
N LEU A 92 -16.25 -1.42 5.05
CA LEU A 92 -15.24 -2.40 4.64
C LEU A 92 -14.90 -2.20 3.15
N PRO A 93 -13.66 -2.48 2.71
CA PRO A 93 -13.30 -2.36 1.30
C PRO A 93 -14.25 -3.20 0.44
N LEU A 94 -14.94 -2.55 -0.49
CA LEU A 94 -15.94 -3.19 -1.37
C LEU A 94 -15.29 -4.11 -2.40
N CYS A 95 -14.10 -3.75 -2.90
CA CYS A 95 -13.35 -4.53 -3.87
C CYS A 95 -11.87 -4.13 -3.88
N TYR A 96 -11.04 -5.00 -4.44
CA TYR A 96 -9.66 -4.70 -4.79
C TYR A 96 -9.55 -4.41 -6.28
N VAL A 97 -8.76 -3.40 -6.63
CA VAL A 97 -8.50 -3.05 -8.02
C VAL A 97 -7.13 -3.58 -8.42
N LEU A 98 -7.11 -4.47 -9.40
CA LEU A 98 -5.90 -4.93 -10.07
C LEU A 98 -5.80 -4.24 -11.43
N GLN A 99 -4.74 -3.47 -11.63
CA GLN A 99 -4.48 -2.78 -12.89
C GLN A 99 -3.28 -3.41 -13.60
N VAL A 100 -3.48 -3.78 -14.86
CA VAL A 100 -2.42 -4.25 -15.75
C VAL A 100 -2.26 -3.23 -16.88
N VAL A 101 -1.07 -2.68 -17.03
CA VAL A 101 -0.75 -1.71 -18.10
C VAL A 101 0.10 -2.41 -19.15
N MET A 102 -0.48 -2.64 -20.31
CA MET A 102 0.18 -3.25 -21.45
C MET A 102 0.77 -2.18 -22.37
N ARG A 103 2.03 -2.36 -22.79
CA ARG A 103 2.69 -1.53 -23.81
C ARG A 103 3.15 -2.43 -24.93
N THR A 104 2.66 -2.19 -26.13
CA THR A 104 2.91 -3.00 -27.32
C THR A 104 3.25 -2.08 -28.49
N ALA A 105 3.99 -2.61 -29.46
CA ALA A 105 4.36 -1.93 -30.68
C ALA A 105 4.35 -2.93 -31.84
N VAL A 106 4.09 -2.44 -33.05
CA VAL A 106 4.16 -3.24 -34.27
C VAL A 106 5.60 -3.22 -34.77
N SER A 107 6.20 -4.40 -34.94
CA SER A 107 7.56 -4.55 -35.46
C SER A 107 7.73 -5.88 -36.18
N PRO A 108 8.36 -5.92 -37.38
CA PRO A 108 8.83 -4.76 -38.16
C PRO A 108 7.66 -4.00 -38.83
N TRP A 109 7.86 -2.71 -39.10
CA TRP A 109 6.91 -1.93 -39.90
C TRP A 109 7.26 -2.07 -41.38
N THR A 110 6.34 -2.64 -42.17
CA THR A 110 6.48 -2.88 -43.61
C THR A 110 5.55 -1.96 -44.41
N GLU A 111 5.82 -1.79 -45.71
CA GLU A 111 5.09 -0.84 -46.58
C GLU A 111 3.64 -1.24 -46.86
N ASP A 112 3.27 -2.49 -46.64
CA ASP A 112 1.92 -3.03 -46.77
C ASP A 112 1.01 -2.71 -45.57
N LEU A 113 1.57 -2.21 -44.47
CA LEU A 113 0.81 -1.87 -43.26
C LEU A 113 0.16 -0.49 -43.37
N VAL A 114 -1.08 -0.41 -42.90
CA VAL A 114 -1.84 0.83 -42.79
C VAL A 114 -1.89 1.33 -41.35
N LEU A 115 -2.25 2.61 -41.16
CA LEU A 115 -2.33 3.23 -39.83
C LEU A 115 -3.23 2.45 -38.85
N THR A 116 -4.30 1.81 -39.33
CA THR A 116 -5.18 0.99 -38.49
C THR A 116 -4.48 -0.25 -37.94
N ASP A 117 -3.48 -0.79 -38.63
CA ASP A 117 -2.72 -1.95 -38.17
C ASP A 117 -1.86 -1.61 -36.94
N ALA A 118 -1.42 -0.35 -36.84
CA ALA A 118 -0.74 0.18 -35.66
C ALA A 118 -1.60 0.13 -34.39
N PHE A 119 -2.93 0.09 -34.52
CA PHE A 119 -3.86 -0.07 -33.39
C PHE A 119 -4.37 -1.51 -33.27
N ARG A 120 -4.72 -2.13 -34.41
CA ARG A 120 -5.32 -3.46 -34.46
C ARG A 120 -4.40 -4.52 -33.86
N ALA A 121 -3.13 -4.56 -34.26
CA ALA A 121 -2.20 -5.59 -33.77
C ALA A 121 -1.96 -5.46 -32.25
N PRO A 122 -1.65 -4.27 -31.68
CA PRO A 122 -1.59 -4.06 -30.24
C PRO A 122 -2.85 -4.44 -29.47
N LEU A 123 -4.04 -4.10 -29.98
CA LEU A 123 -5.30 -4.40 -29.33
C LEU A 123 -5.65 -5.90 -29.38
N ALA A 124 -5.23 -6.61 -30.43
CA ALA A 124 -5.41 -8.06 -30.51
C ALA A 124 -4.72 -8.80 -29.35
N GLU A 125 -3.58 -8.31 -28.88
CA GLU A 125 -2.84 -8.90 -27.75
C GLU A 125 -3.61 -8.82 -26.42
N VAL A 126 -4.53 -7.87 -26.28
CA VAL A 126 -5.38 -7.74 -25.09
C VAL A 126 -6.24 -8.97 -24.89
N PHE A 127 -6.74 -9.59 -25.96
CA PHE A 127 -7.57 -10.80 -25.88
C PHE A 127 -6.79 -11.98 -25.29
N LYS A 128 -5.54 -12.17 -25.73
CA LYS A 128 -4.65 -13.19 -25.17
C LYS A 128 -4.36 -12.95 -23.69
N LEU A 129 -4.10 -11.70 -23.31
CA LEU A 129 -3.87 -11.34 -21.91
C LEU A 129 -5.10 -11.64 -21.04
N LEU A 130 -6.30 -11.30 -21.51
CA LEU A 130 -7.54 -11.58 -20.80
C LEU A 130 -7.79 -13.08 -20.65
N GLU A 131 -7.47 -13.87 -21.67
CA GLU A 131 -7.57 -15.32 -21.61
C GLU A 131 -6.67 -15.90 -20.51
N VAL A 132 -5.41 -15.47 -20.45
CA VAL A 132 -4.47 -15.89 -19.39
C VAL A 132 -4.99 -15.52 -18.00
N ILE A 133 -5.49 -14.29 -17.83
CA ILE A 133 -6.01 -13.81 -16.54
C ILE A 133 -7.26 -14.59 -16.10
N ARG A 134 -8.16 -14.90 -17.04
CA ARG A 134 -9.41 -15.63 -16.76
C ARG A 134 -9.18 -17.10 -16.46
N ASN A 135 -8.26 -17.72 -17.19
CA ASN A 135 -7.96 -19.14 -17.07
C ASN A 135 -6.97 -19.42 -15.93
N TYR A 136 -6.46 -18.39 -15.26
CA TYR A 136 -5.60 -18.56 -14.10
C TYR A 136 -6.32 -19.34 -12.98
N GLN A 137 -5.63 -20.35 -12.47
CA GLN A 137 -6.03 -21.12 -11.30
C GLN A 137 -4.87 -21.16 -10.33
N LEU A 138 -5.17 -21.01 -9.04
CA LEU A 138 -4.15 -20.99 -8.00
C LEU A 138 -3.56 -22.39 -7.80
N GLU A 139 -2.24 -22.53 -7.83
CA GLU A 139 -1.58 -23.82 -7.58
C GLU A 139 -1.98 -24.34 -6.18
N ASN A 140 -2.48 -25.59 -6.11
CA ASN A 140 -3.03 -26.27 -4.93
C ASN A 140 -4.48 -25.94 -4.52
N SER A 141 -5.20 -25.11 -5.28
CA SER A 141 -6.64 -24.97 -5.13
C SER A 141 -7.33 -24.82 -6.49
N SER A 142 -8.49 -25.42 -6.71
CA SER A 142 -9.26 -25.21 -7.96
C SER A 142 -9.94 -23.84 -8.01
N MET A 143 -9.40 -22.84 -7.31
CA MET A 143 -9.95 -21.50 -7.18
C MET A 143 -9.48 -20.65 -8.36
N SER A 144 -10.42 -20.35 -9.25
CA SER A 144 -10.22 -19.43 -10.38
C SER A 144 -10.64 -18.00 -10.02
N LEU A 145 -10.26 -17.04 -10.87
CA LEU A 145 -10.65 -15.64 -10.75
C LEU A 145 -12.18 -15.44 -10.61
N SER A 146 -12.97 -16.30 -11.27
CA SER A 146 -14.44 -16.25 -11.24
C SER A 146 -15.04 -16.46 -9.85
N HIS A 147 -14.29 -17.06 -8.91
CA HIS A 147 -14.75 -17.28 -7.53
C HIS A 147 -14.50 -16.07 -6.61
N MET A 148 -13.59 -15.16 -6.98
CA MET A 148 -13.15 -14.03 -6.13
C MET A 148 -13.50 -12.67 -6.69
N CYS A 149 -13.81 -12.58 -7.98
CA CYS A 149 -14.02 -11.32 -8.67
C CYS A 149 -15.30 -10.62 -8.20
N LEU A 150 -15.34 -9.30 -8.37
CA LEU A 150 -16.58 -8.54 -8.24
C LEU A 150 -17.49 -8.90 -9.42
N HIS A 151 -18.57 -9.63 -9.17
CA HIS A 151 -19.51 -10.06 -10.21
C HIS A 151 -20.53 -8.96 -10.53
N ILE A 152 -20.77 -8.69 -11.81
CA ILE A 152 -21.82 -7.78 -12.26
C ILE A 152 -23.02 -8.60 -12.73
N GLU A 153 -24.16 -8.49 -12.05
CA GLU A 153 -25.39 -9.16 -12.48
C GLU A 153 -26.05 -8.45 -13.66
N SER A 154 -26.28 -7.15 -13.56
CA SER A 154 -26.86 -6.37 -14.65
C SER A 154 -26.35 -4.93 -14.58
N ALA A 155 -25.74 -4.49 -15.67
CA ALA A 155 -25.33 -3.10 -15.82
C ALA A 155 -26.58 -2.25 -16.12
N LYS A 156 -27.12 -1.57 -15.10
CA LYS A 156 -28.20 -0.57 -15.29
C LYS A 156 -27.65 0.71 -15.91
N VAL A 157 -27.19 0.64 -17.16
CA VAL A 157 -26.74 1.81 -17.92
C VAL A 157 -27.96 2.43 -18.62
N LYS A 158 -28.28 3.69 -18.28
CA LYS A 158 -29.36 4.47 -18.90
C LYS A 158 -29.01 5.00 -20.31
N SER A 159 -27.89 4.59 -20.90
CA SER A 159 -27.32 5.16 -22.12
C SER A 159 -26.92 4.05 -23.10
N ASP A 160 -26.89 4.36 -24.39
CA ASP A 160 -26.46 3.49 -25.49
C ASP A 160 -25.02 2.95 -25.34
N LYS A 161 -24.27 3.40 -24.32
CA LYS A 161 -22.95 2.91 -23.91
C LYS A 161 -22.96 1.56 -23.18
N LYS A 162 -24.03 0.75 -23.32
CA LYS A 162 -24.17 -0.58 -22.67
C LYS A 162 -23.01 -1.52 -23.02
N MET A 163 -22.45 -1.41 -24.21
CA MET A 163 -21.47 -2.36 -24.75
C MET A 163 -20.14 -2.39 -23.99
N ALA A 164 -19.82 -1.35 -23.19
CA ALA A 164 -18.52 -1.25 -22.52
C ALA A 164 -18.43 -2.02 -21.17
N LEU A 165 -19.56 -2.38 -20.55
CA LEU A 165 -19.58 -3.08 -19.25
C LEU A 165 -19.93 -4.56 -19.46
N PRO A 166 -19.23 -5.49 -18.79
CA PRO A 166 -19.60 -6.91 -18.86
C PRO A 166 -20.93 -7.15 -18.13
N GLU A 167 -21.78 -8.00 -18.71
CA GLU A 167 -23.02 -8.48 -18.09
C GLU A 167 -22.85 -9.93 -17.63
N TYR A 168 -23.41 -10.29 -16.48
CA TYR A 168 -23.38 -11.63 -15.90
C TYR A 168 -21.97 -12.26 -15.81
N ASN A 169 -20.96 -11.44 -15.51
CA ASN A 169 -19.58 -11.88 -15.47
C ASN A 169 -18.77 -11.05 -14.45
N CYS A 170 -17.53 -11.45 -14.19
CA CYS A 170 -16.56 -10.66 -13.45
C CYS A 170 -16.39 -9.26 -14.05
N LEU A 171 -16.32 -8.24 -13.19
CA LEU A 171 -15.91 -6.90 -13.57
C LEU A 171 -14.44 -6.93 -14.03
N ALA A 172 -14.25 -7.05 -15.34
CA ALA A 172 -12.98 -6.89 -16.02
C ALA A 172 -13.13 -5.78 -17.06
N LEU A 173 -12.40 -4.68 -16.85
CA LEU A 173 -12.38 -3.52 -17.72
C LEU A 173 -11.15 -3.58 -18.63
N SER A 174 -11.39 -3.64 -19.93
CA SER A 174 -10.36 -3.79 -20.96
C SER A 174 -10.82 -3.19 -22.28
N PRO A 175 -9.90 -2.85 -23.20
CA PRO A 175 -10.26 -2.46 -24.56
C PRO A 175 -11.14 -3.49 -25.30
N ALA A 176 -10.97 -4.78 -24.99
CA ALA A 176 -11.77 -5.86 -25.58
C ALA A 176 -13.27 -5.75 -25.26
N ASN A 177 -13.67 -5.05 -24.19
CA ASN A 177 -15.07 -4.83 -23.87
C ASN A 177 -15.81 -4.07 -24.98
N LEU A 178 -15.12 -3.24 -25.77
CA LEU A 178 -15.72 -2.56 -26.92
C LEU A 178 -16.30 -3.53 -27.95
N TRP A 179 -15.77 -4.76 -28.01
CA TRP A 179 -16.26 -5.84 -28.88
C TRP A 179 -16.86 -6.98 -28.06
N GLN A 180 -17.40 -6.71 -26.86
CA GLN A 180 -17.99 -7.74 -25.98
C GLN A 180 -17.02 -8.88 -25.64
N GLN A 181 -15.71 -8.60 -25.69
CA GLN A 181 -14.65 -9.60 -25.50
C GLN A 181 -14.70 -10.75 -26.50
N ASP A 182 -15.30 -10.51 -27.66
CA ASP A 182 -15.41 -11.41 -28.78
C ASP A 182 -14.34 -11.06 -29.81
N GLN A 183 -13.39 -11.97 -29.99
CA GLN A 183 -12.27 -11.76 -30.91
C GLN A 183 -12.73 -11.73 -32.36
N GLU A 184 -13.77 -12.48 -32.73
CA GLU A 184 -14.28 -12.52 -34.10
C GLU A 184 -14.88 -11.15 -34.47
N LYS A 185 -15.73 -10.60 -33.60
CA LYS A 185 -16.28 -9.24 -33.78
C LYS A 185 -15.21 -8.17 -33.90
N PHE A 186 -14.08 -8.32 -33.19
CA PHE A 186 -12.95 -7.40 -33.31
C PHE A 186 -12.24 -7.53 -34.67
N GLN A 187 -12.06 -8.75 -35.19
CA GLN A 187 -11.43 -8.97 -36.49
C GLN A 187 -12.31 -8.46 -37.64
N GLU A 188 -13.63 -8.62 -37.52
CA GLU A 188 -14.60 -8.16 -38.53
C GLU A 188 -14.86 -6.65 -38.50
N ASP A 189 -14.43 -5.94 -37.46
CA ASP A 189 -14.64 -4.49 -37.34
C ASP A 189 -13.81 -3.73 -38.38
N SER A 190 -14.47 -3.20 -39.41
CA SER A 190 -13.85 -2.37 -40.44
C SER A 190 -13.58 -0.92 -40.01
N ASN A 191 -14.21 -0.43 -38.93
CA ASN A 191 -14.09 0.94 -38.44
C ASN A 191 -13.61 0.99 -36.97
N LEU A 192 -12.47 0.35 -36.73
CA LEU A 192 -11.85 0.21 -35.40
C LEU A 192 -11.67 1.56 -34.67
N LEU A 193 -11.22 2.59 -35.37
CA LEU A 193 -11.04 3.93 -34.78
C LEU A 193 -12.39 4.54 -34.39
N GLY A 194 -13.42 4.41 -35.23
CA GLY A 194 -14.77 4.87 -34.91
C GLY A 194 -15.31 4.21 -33.64
N THR A 195 -15.12 2.89 -33.50
CA THR A 195 -15.50 2.14 -32.31
C THR A 195 -14.81 2.66 -31.05
N ILE A 196 -13.49 2.91 -31.10
CA ILE A 196 -12.72 3.43 -29.96
C ILE A 196 -13.17 4.85 -29.59
N PHE A 197 -13.25 5.74 -30.57
CA PHE A 197 -13.55 7.16 -30.33
C PHE A 197 -15.01 7.44 -29.99
N THR A 198 -15.93 6.48 -30.21
CA THR A 198 -17.33 6.58 -29.76
C THR A 198 -17.42 6.76 -28.24
N TYR A 199 -16.45 6.23 -27.49
CA TYR A 199 -16.42 6.28 -26.03
C TYR A 199 -15.51 7.37 -25.47
N GLU A 200 -14.76 8.07 -26.32
CA GLU A 200 -13.95 9.20 -25.89
C GLU A 200 -14.87 10.31 -25.37
N VAL A 201 -14.69 10.66 -24.10
CA VAL A 201 -15.32 11.84 -23.55
C VAL A 201 -14.61 13.02 -24.19
N ARG A 202 -15.26 13.69 -25.16
CA ARG A 202 -14.82 15.02 -25.57
C ARG A 202 -14.90 15.92 -24.35
N TYR A 203 -13.78 16.13 -23.69
CA TYR A 203 -13.56 17.34 -22.91
C TYR A 203 -13.47 18.47 -23.95
N CYS A 204 -14.63 19.00 -24.35
CA CYS A 204 -14.66 20.26 -25.08
C CYS A 204 -14.16 21.37 -24.15
N GLN A 205 -13.32 22.21 -24.74
CA GLN A 205 -12.80 23.49 -24.24
C GLN A 205 -13.81 24.35 -23.51
#